data_AF-Q4CKB6-F1
#
_entry.id   AF-Q4CKB6-F1
#
_cell.length_a   1.000
_cell.length_b   1.000
_cell.length_c   1.000
_cell.angle_alpha   90.00
_cell.angle_beta   90.00
_cell.angle_gamma   90.00
#
_symmetry.space_group_name_H-M   'P 1'
#
loop_
_entity.id
_entity.type
_entity.pdbx_description
1 polymer ?
#
loop_
_entity_poly.entity_id
_entity_poly.type
_entity_poly.pdbx_seq_one_letter_code
_entity_poly.pdbx_strand_id
1 'polypeptide(L)'
;SVVAFVDSDFLLCKHAVSVSGAVSVSGSAVALVRSEFLSTGDYAVAFYSTVSLADGSMLLAKGNVHDGVSREMLYAAGAVTAAGSTLSFVRNRALLPRMLSLSLSLAAGAHLRVACNDAGRRVLSTAEEYAAAGFGDAGGIDVAGCDACDRDTYCYAPGTASASIKNGVCVCECGSGGYGEACVPVGAPVLPPAVGTASSVFVRENLTVRSVFVVPAGASEVTLRHVVLDGVSPVLYVPWMARDGVRIVVQNVSLLNGAVLYVMGGGGLRGAGAAGSDESGPVELSVCDLEALNGALVLTGTFPAGSVLTVTDSLLVAARSTPLVYLPGSQSSPYAPVLVLSGLRLVRSVLVVSGVALVTVMTGGR
;
A
#
# COMPACT_ATOMS: atom_id res chain seq x y z
N SER A 1 -11.73 2.10 3.72
CA SER A 1 -10.57 2.38 2.86
C SER A 1 -9.74 1.13 2.71
N VAL A 2 -9.01 1.00 1.60
CA VAL A 2 -8.11 -0.15 1.38
C VAL A 2 -6.75 0.36 0.98
N VAL A 3 -5.71 -0.20 1.59
CA VAL A 3 -4.33 -0.08 1.11
C VAL A 3 -3.85 -1.49 0.77
N ALA A 4 -3.52 -1.73 -0.50
CA ALA A 4 -3.12 -3.04 -0.97
C ALA A 4 -1.82 -2.97 -1.77
N PHE A 5 -0.87 -3.85 -1.44
CA PHE A 5 0.28 -4.18 -2.29
C PHE A 5 0.03 -5.57 -2.85
N VAL A 6 0.04 -5.71 -4.17
CA VAL A 6 -0.39 -6.93 -4.87
C VAL A 6 0.60 -7.27 -5.97
N ASP A 7 1.12 -8.50 -6.02
CA ASP A 7 2.06 -8.91 -7.08
C ASP A 7 3.23 -7.91 -7.23
N SER A 8 3.81 -7.47 -6.10
CA SER A 8 4.84 -6.43 -6.05
C SER A 8 6.16 -6.98 -5.51
N ASP A 9 7.26 -6.54 -6.09
CA ASP A 9 8.60 -7.02 -5.76
C ASP A 9 9.36 -5.95 -4.97
N PHE A 10 9.85 -6.31 -3.80
CA PHE A 10 10.66 -5.45 -2.94
C PHE A 10 12.05 -6.05 -2.87
N LEU A 11 12.99 -5.48 -3.62
CA LEU A 11 14.30 -6.07 -3.85
C LEU A 11 15.39 -5.25 -3.15
N LEU A 12 16.19 -5.93 -2.31
CA LEU A 12 17.38 -5.35 -1.65
C LEU A 12 17.06 -4.16 -0.72
N CYS A 13 15.79 -3.96 -0.39
CA CYS A 13 15.34 -2.89 0.48
C CYS A 13 15.74 -3.15 1.92
N LYS A 14 16.08 -2.11 2.70
CA LYS A 14 16.21 -2.29 4.16
C LYS A 14 14.90 -2.83 4.77
N HIS A 15 13.79 -2.22 4.35
CA HIS A 15 12.42 -2.65 4.65
C HIS A 15 11.61 -2.59 3.36
N ALA A 16 10.74 -3.57 3.11
CA ALA A 16 9.76 -3.49 2.02
C ALA A 16 8.70 -2.41 2.32
N VAL A 17 8.16 -2.42 3.54
CA VAL A 17 7.23 -1.41 4.04
C VAL A 17 7.71 -0.95 5.42
N SER A 18 7.88 0.36 5.60
CA SER A 18 8.27 0.94 6.89
C SER A 18 7.32 2.07 7.26
N VAL A 19 6.70 1.98 8.44
CA VAL A 19 5.78 2.99 8.96
C VAL A 19 6.31 3.53 10.28
N SER A 20 6.61 4.82 10.32
CA SER A 20 7.17 5.49 11.51
C SER A 20 6.10 5.91 12.53
N GLY A 21 4.90 6.27 12.06
CA GLY A 21 3.77 6.69 12.89
C GLY A 21 2.84 5.55 13.30
N ALA A 22 1.85 5.87 14.14
CA ALA A 22 0.77 4.94 14.48
C ALA A 22 -0.11 4.63 13.25
N VAL A 23 -0.56 3.39 13.13
CA VAL A 23 -1.48 2.94 12.08
C VAL A 23 -2.83 2.66 12.70
N SER A 24 -3.89 3.27 12.15
CA SER A 24 -5.27 3.01 12.55
C SER A 24 -6.12 2.64 11.35
N VAL A 25 -6.79 1.50 11.44
CA VAL A 25 -7.65 0.92 10.40
C VAL A 25 -9.03 0.69 11.01
N SER A 26 -10.06 1.34 10.46
CA SER A 26 -11.46 1.22 10.92
C SER A 26 -12.37 0.95 9.71
N GLY A 27 -13.20 -0.09 9.79
CA GLY A 27 -14.09 -0.52 8.70
C GLY A 27 -13.37 -0.75 7.37
N SER A 28 -12.13 -1.23 7.41
CA SER A 28 -11.16 -1.10 6.32
C SER A 28 -10.23 -2.31 6.25
N ALA A 29 -9.44 -2.41 5.17
CA ALA A 29 -8.45 -3.48 5.03
C ALA A 29 -7.07 -2.96 4.63
N VAL A 30 -6.03 -3.59 5.17
CA VAL A 30 -4.65 -3.47 4.70
C VAL A 30 -4.24 -4.84 4.17
N ALA A 31 -3.80 -4.92 2.91
CA ALA A 31 -3.51 -6.18 2.25
C ALA A 31 -2.09 -6.19 1.65
N LEU A 32 -1.37 -7.27 1.88
CA LEU A 32 -0.11 -7.63 1.25
C LEU A 32 -0.34 -8.97 0.58
N VAL A 33 -0.38 -8.99 -0.75
CA VAL A 33 -0.82 -10.15 -1.51
C VAL A 33 0.21 -10.49 -2.58
N ARG A 34 0.63 -11.76 -2.63
CA ARG A 34 1.57 -12.29 -3.63
C ARG A 34 2.79 -11.40 -3.86
N SER A 35 3.30 -10.78 -2.79
CA SER A 35 4.46 -9.88 -2.88
C SER A 35 5.74 -10.61 -2.51
N GLU A 36 6.83 -10.27 -3.17
CA GLU A 36 8.16 -10.85 -2.90
C GLU A 36 9.02 -9.84 -2.14
N PHE A 37 9.35 -10.15 -0.88
CA PHE A 37 10.25 -9.37 -0.03
C PHE A 37 11.64 -9.98 -0.10
N LEU A 38 12.38 -9.68 -1.17
CA LEU A 38 13.65 -10.30 -1.48
C LEU A 38 14.85 -9.51 -0.96
N SER A 39 15.73 -10.21 -0.25
CA SER A 39 16.96 -9.75 0.35
C SER A 39 16.78 -8.51 1.23
N THR A 40 15.73 -8.50 2.07
CA THR A 40 15.52 -7.37 2.97
C THR A 40 16.62 -7.28 4.03
N GLY A 41 17.17 -6.08 4.23
CA GLY A 41 18.24 -5.86 5.21
C GLY A 41 17.79 -6.01 6.67
N ASP A 42 16.51 -5.81 6.92
CA ASP A 42 15.85 -5.86 8.22
C ASP A 42 14.48 -6.56 8.04
N TYR A 43 13.49 -6.30 8.90
CA TYR A 43 12.12 -6.80 8.72
C TYR A 43 11.53 -6.34 7.38
N ALA A 44 10.78 -7.21 6.69
CA ALA A 44 10.11 -6.83 5.45
C ALA A 44 9.06 -5.74 5.70
N VAL A 45 8.19 -5.93 6.69
CA VAL A 45 7.18 -4.94 7.09
C VAL A 45 7.46 -4.51 8.52
N ALA A 46 7.74 -3.23 8.73
CA ALA A 46 8.08 -2.68 10.04
C ALA A 46 7.13 -1.54 10.44
N PHE A 47 6.42 -1.73 11.56
CA PHE A 47 5.64 -0.69 12.22
C PHE A 47 6.39 -0.21 13.47
N TYR A 48 6.90 1.02 13.45
CA TYR A 48 7.65 1.59 14.58
C TYR A 48 6.76 2.23 15.67
N SER A 49 5.45 1.97 15.61
CA SER A 49 4.47 2.45 16.57
C SER A 49 3.36 1.40 16.75
N THR A 50 2.23 1.79 17.33
CA THR A 50 1.07 0.90 17.49
C THR A 50 0.32 0.71 16.18
N VAL A 51 -0.30 -0.46 16.04
CA VAL A 51 -1.23 -0.78 14.95
C VAL A 51 -2.57 -1.12 15.57
N SER A 52 -3.64 -0.41 15.21
CA SER A 52 -4.98 -0.65 15.73
C SER A 52 -5.97 -0.94 14.61
N LEU A 53 -6.60 -2.10 14.66
CA LEU A 53 -7.71 -2.50 13.79
C LEU A 53 -9.01 -2.48 14.60
N ALA A 54 -10.04 -1.83 14.05
CA ALA A 54 -11.37 -1.69 14.64
C ALA A 54 -12.48 -1.86 13.61
N ASP A 55 -13.72 -2.01 14.07
CA ASP A 55 -14.94 -2.01 13.25
C ASP A 55 -14.93 -3.04 12.11
N GLY A 56 -14.52 -4.28 12.41
CA GLY A 56 -14.48 -5.34 11.40
C GLY A 56 -13.36 -5.16 10.37
N SER A 57 -12.26 -4.51 10.75
CA SER A 57 -11.12 -4.30 9.86
C SER A 57 -10.32 -5.58 9.64
N MET A 58 -9.48 -5.58 8.61
CA MET A 58 -8.61 -6.71 8.29
C MET A 58 -7.17 -6.29 7.98
N LEU A 59 -6.20 -7.03 8.51
CA LEU A 59 -4.85 -7.09 7.95
C LEU A 59 -4.71 -8.45 7.28
N LEU A 60 -4.48 -8.46 5.97
CA LEU A 60 -4.32 -9.68 5.17
C LEU A 60 -2.89 -9.76 4.64
N ALA A 61 -2.15 -10.79 5.01
CA ALA A 61 -0.91 -11.18 4.36
C ALA A 61 -1.14 -12.52 3.66
N LYS A 62 -1.19 -12.54 2.34
CA LYS A 62 -1.56 -13.72 1.54
C LYS A 62 -0.56 -14.01 0.44
N GLY A 63 0.08 -15.17 0.48
CA GLY A 63 0.95 -15.65 -0.59
C GLY A 63 2.25 -14.88 -0.74
N ASN A 64 2.71 -14.16 0.29
CA ASN A 64 3.95 -13.39 0.22
C ASN A 64 5.17 -14.29 0.43
N VAL A 65 6.31 -13.91 -0.13
CA VAL A 65 7.60 -14.58 0.07
C VAL A 65 8.54 -13.62 0.78
N HIS A 66 9.21 -14.08 1.83
CA HIS A 66 10.25 -13.36 2.54
C HIS A 66 11.49 -14.23 2.67
N ASP A 67 12.55 -13.86 1.96
CA ASP A 67 13.83 -14.60 1.97
C ASP A 67 14.88 -13.95 2.90
N GLY A 68 14.47 -12.93 3.66
CA GLY A 68 15.35 -12.26 4.62
C GLY A 68 15.81 -13.24 5.70
N VAL A 69 17.12 -13.30 5.93
CA VAL A 69 17.74 -14.16 6.95
C VAL A 69 18.12 -13.41 8.23
N SER A 70 18.03 -12.08 8.21
CA SER A 70 18.44 -11.23 9.33
C SER A 70 17.36 -11.07 10.39
N ARG A 71 16.10 -11.01 9.96
CA ARG A 71 14.93 -10.60 10.74
C ARG A 71 13.67 -11.24 10.21
N GLU A 72 12.62 -11.28 11.02
CA GLU A 72 11.31 -11.84 10.69
C GLU A 72 10.57 -11.05 9.59
N MET A 73 9.48 -11.59 9.05
CA MET A 73 8.72 -10.95 7.96
C MET A 73 8.02 -9.68 8.41
N LEU A 74 7.35 -9.70 9.57
CA LEU A 74 6.59 -8.55 10.07
C LEU A 74 6.98 -8.21 11.51
N TYR A 75 7.19 -6.92 11.76
CA TYR A 75 7.55 -6.36 13.05
C TYR A 75 6.62 -5.21 13.45
N ALA A 76 6.28 -5.17 14.73
CA ALA A 76 5.67 -4.00 15.34
C ALA A 76 6.37 -3.67 16.67
N ALA A 77 6.85 -2.43 16.80
CA ALA A 77 7.45 -1.93 18.02
C ALA A 77 6.39 -1.70 19.12
N GLY A 78 5.21 -1.23 18.72
CA GLY A 78 4.05 -1.08 19.60
C GLY A 78 3.14 -2.32 19.57
N ALA A 79 2.12 -2.30 20.43
CA ALA A 79 1.09 -3.33 20.42
C ALA A 79 0.29 -3.29 19.11
N VAL A 80 -0.05 -4.48 18.62
CA VAL A 80 -1.01 -4.68 17.53
C VAL A 80 -2.34 -5.09 18.17
N THR A 81 -3.33 -4.21 18.08
CA THR A 81 -4.68 -4.41 18.64
C THR A 81 -5.68 -4.67 17.53
N ALA A 82 -6.59 -5.63 17.71
CA ALA A 82 -7.54 -6.01 16.67
C ALA A 82 -8.97 -6.19 17.22
N ALA A 83 -9.57 -5.16 17.81
CA ALA A 83 -10.90 -5.27 18.41
C ALA A 83 -11.97 -5.56 17.34
N GLY A 84 -12.68 -6.68 17.47
CA GLY A 84 -13.69 -7.11 16.49
C GLY A 84 -13.15 -7.24 15.07
N SER A 85 -11.84 -7.44 14.90
CA SER A 85 -11.13 -7.34 13.62
C SER A 85 -10.32 -8.61 13.36
N THR A 86 -9.90 -8.80 12.10
CA THR A 86 -9.21 -10.02 11.67
C THR A 86 -7.77 -9.74 11.25
N LEU A 87 -6.84 -10.49 11.83
CA LEU A 87 -5.49 -10.64 11.29
C LEU A 87 -5.44 -11.96 10.55
N SER A 88 -5.16 -11.94 9.25
CA SER A 88 -5.10 -13.16 8.44
C SER A 88 -3.75 -13.31 7.74
N PHE A 89 -3.14 -14.47 7.93
CA PHE A 89 -1.87 -14.84 7.31
C PHE A 89 -2.02 -16.18 6.60
N VAL A 90 -1.91 -16.18 5.28
CA VAL A 90 -2.22 -17.35 4.46
C VAL A 90 -1.15 -17.60 3.42
N ARG A 91 -0.59 -18.81 3.35
CA ARG A 91 0.36 -19.23 2.30
C ARG A 91 1.59 -18.32 2.18
N ASN A 92 1.97 -17.60 3.23
CA ASN A 92 3.21 -16.84 3.23
C ASN A 92 4.38 -17.79 3.44
N ARG A 93 5.55 -17.47 2.88
CA ARG A 93 6.79 -18.25 3.05
C ARG A 93 7.87 -17.37 3.64
N ALA A 94 8.46 -17.77 4.76
CA ALA A 94 9.58 -17.10 5.39
C ALA A 94 10.74 -18.09 5.63
N LEU A 95 11.97 -17.66 5.38
CA LEU A 95 13.14 -18.52 5.61
C LEU A 95 13.47 -18.75 7.09
N LEU A 96 13.07 -17.84 7.97
CA LEU A 96 13.26 -18.00 9.41
C LEU A 96 12.15 -18.84 10.03
N PRO A 97 12.45 -19.65 11.07
CA PRO A 97 11.42 -20.38 11.82
C PRO A 97 10.39 -19.48 12.50
N ARG A 98 10.73 -18.20 12.70
CA ARG A 98 9.85 -17.17 13.23
C ARG A 98 9.47 -16.20 12.11
N MET A 99 8.18 -15.94 11.94
CA MET A 99 7.63 -15.07 10.91
C MET A 99 7.28 -13.68 11.41
N LEU A 100 6.89 -13.59 12.69
CA LEU A 100 6.40 -12.34 13.29
C LEU A 100 7.19 -12.00 14.55
N SER A 101 7.52 -10.72 14.69
CA SER A 101 8.10 -10.15 15.91
C SER A 101 7.26 -8.97 16.38
N LEU A 102 6.17 -9.26 17.10
CA LEU A 102 5.19 -8.27 17.53
C LEU A 102 4.47 -8.74 18.79
N SER A 103 3.84 -7.79 19.48
CA SER A 103 2.99 -8.05 20.65
C SER A 103 1.52 -7.92 20.25
N LEU A 104 0.79 -9.04 20.23
CA LEU A 104 -0.64 -9.07 19.91
C LEU A 104 -1.50 -8.84 21.15
N SER A 105 -2.52 -8.00 21.02
CA SER A 105 -3.60 -7.86 21.99
C SER A 105 -4.94 -8.00 21.27
N LEU A 106 -5.51 -9.20 21.38
CA LEU A 106 -6.78 -9.58 20.75
C LEU A 106 -7.90 -9.35 21.76
N ALA A 107 -8.77 -8.37 21.50
CA ALA A 107 -9.96 -8.13 22.32
C ALA A 107 -11.11 -9.08 21.93
N ALA A 108 -12.24 -9.02 22.62
CA ALA A 108 -13.40 -9.84 22.27
C ALA A 108 -13.82 -9.63 20.78
N GLY A 109 -14.06 -10.74 20.07
CA GLY A 109 -14.38 -10.73 18.64
C GLY A 109 -13.20 -10.52 17.69
N ALA A 110 -11.98 -10.39 18.22
CA ALA A 110 -10.76 -10.41 17.42
C ALA A 110 -10.43 -11.83 16.96
N HIS A 111 -9.93 -11.97 15.73
CA HIS A 111 -9.51 -13.27 15.20
C HIS A 111 -8.11 -13.18 14.60
N LEU A 112 -7.23 -14.10 15.00
CA LEU A 112 -5.99 -14.37 14.30
C LEU A 112 -6.15 -15.67 13.52
N ARG A 113 -6.32 -15.55 12.20
CA ARG A 113 -6.56 -16.67 11.29
C ARG A 113 -5.33 -16.98 10.47
N VAL A 114 -4.99 -18.27 10.39
CA VAL A 114 -3.77 -18.71 9.73
C VAL A 114 -4.02 -19.97 8.90
N ALA A 115 -3.37 -20.06 7.75
CA ALA A 115 -3.40 -21.26 6.91
C ALA A 115 -2.13 -21.41 6.05
N CYS A 116 -1.52 -22.58 6.05
CA CYS A 116 -0.42 -22.96 5.15
C CYS A 116 0.78 -22.01 5.08
N ASN A 117 1.09 -21.30 6.15
CA ASN A 117 2.32 -20.53 6.14
C ASN A 117 3.51 -21.48 6.27
N ASP A 118 4.58 -21.18 5.55
CA ASP A 118 5.86 -21.86 5.67
C ASP A 118 6.81 -20.97 6.47
N ALA A 119 7.29 -21.46 7.61
CA ALA A 119 8.31 -20.80 8.41
C ALA A 119 9.50 -21.74 8.59
N GLY A 120 10.67 -21.34 8.12
CA GLY A 120 11.87 -22.15 8.25
C GLY A 120 11.86 -23.39 7.35
N ARG A 121 11.24 -23.32 6.17
CA ARG A 121 11.05 -24.43 5.22
C ARG A 121 10.12 -25.53 5.77
N ARG A 122 9.21 -25.15 6.64
CA ARG A 122 8.24 -26.03 7.26
C ARG A 122 6.86 -25.40 7.21
N VAL A 123 5.94 -26.10 6.56
CA VAL A 123 4.52 -25.74 6.57
C VAL A 123 3.97 -25.91 7.99
N LEU A 124 3.38 -24.84 8.53
CA LEU A 124 2.79 -24.79 9.86
C LEU A 124 1.33 -25.30 9.80
N SER A 125 0.99 -26.21 10.69
CA SER A 125 -0.31 -26.91 10.72
C SER A 125 -1.05 -26.88 12.06
N THR A 126 -0.38 -26.53 13.17
CA THR A 126 -1.01 -26.48 14.51
C THR A 126 -0.86 -25.12 15.17
N ALA A 127 -1.73 -24.81 16.14
CA ALA A 127 -1.70 -23.54 16.85
C ALA A 127 -0.37 -23.34 17.61
N GLU A 128 0.22 -24.40 18.16
CA GLU A 128 1.51 -24.37 18.86
C GLU A 128 2.66 -24.01 17.92
N GLU A 129 2.61 -24.55 16.69
CA GLU A 129 3.59 -24.25 15.66
C GLU A 129 3.52 -22.79 15.20
N TYR A 130 2.31 -22.25 15.07
CA TYR A 130 2.10 -20.83 14.79
C TYR A 130 2.54 -19.95 15.96
N ALA A 131 2.22 -20.33 17.20
CA ALA A 131 2.70 -19.62 18.39
C ALA A 131 4.23 -19.55 18.42
N ALA A 132 4.92 -20.67 18.16
CA ALA A 132 6.38 -20.73 18.04
C ALA A 132 6.92 -19.85 16.89
N ALA A 133 6.15 -19.69 15.80
CA ALA A 133 6.48 -18.81 14.68
C ALA A 133 6.20 -17.31 14.96
N GLY A 134 5.78 -16.95 16.17
CA GLY A 134 5.61 -15.56 16.62
C GLY A 134 4.18 -15.02 16.52
N PHE A 135 3.19 -15.87 16.26
CA PHE A 135 1.78 -15.47 16.12
C PHE A 135 1.05 -15.29 17.47
N GLY A 136 1.76 -15.19 18.59
CA GLY A 136 1.16 -15.00 19.92
C GLY A 136 0.86 -16.31 20.64
N ASP A 137 -0.16 -16.31 21.49
CA ASP A 137 -0.57 -17.49 22.27
C ASP A 137 -1.42 -18.43 21.42
N ALA A 138 -1.09 -19.74 21.42
CA ALA A 138 -1.79 -20.78 20.69
C ALA A 138 -3.31 -20.79 20.96
N GLY A 139 -3.74 -20.44 22.18
CA GLY A 139 -5.16 -20.39 22.53
C GLY A 139 -5.99 -19.35 21.77
N GLY A 140 -5.34 -18.38 21.11
CA GLY A 140 -6.00 -17.33 20.32
C GLY A 140 -5.84 -17.48 18.80
N ILE A 141 -5.37 -18.63 18.32
CA ILE A 141 -5.02 -18.84 16.90
C ILE A 141 -6.04 -19.79 16.24
N ASP A 142 -6.76 -19.27 15.26
CA ASP A 142 -7.69 -20.03 14.43
C ASP A 142 -6.92 -20.62 13.22
N VAL A 143 -6.65 -21.93 13.24
CA VAL A 143 -5.90 -22.60 12.16
C VAL A 143 -6.84 -23.27 11.16
N ALA A 144 -6.78 -22.86 9.90
CA ALA A 144 -7.47 -23.56 8.81
C ALA A 144 -6.52 -24.52 8.07
N GLY A 145 -7.05 -25.68 7.68
CA GLY A 145 -6.31 -26.70 6.92
C GLY A 145 -5.94 -26.24 5.51
N CYS A 146 -4.91 -26.85 4.92
CA CYS A 146 -4.40 -26.39 3.62
C CYS A 146 -5.26 -26.68 2.41
N ASP A 147 -6.07 -27.72 2.52
CA ASP A 147 -7.07 -28.11 1.54
C ASP A 147 -8.44 -27.52 1.87
N ALA A 148 -8.53 -26.65 2.89
CA ALA A 148 -9.73 -25.89 3.19
C ALA A 148 -9.68 -24.52 2.51
N CYS A 149 -10.84 -24.06 2.05
CA CYS A 149 -11.06 -22.69 1.60
C CYS A 149 -11.99 -22.02 2.60
N ASP A 150 -11.43 -21.73 3.78
CA ASP A 150 -12.16 -21.03 4.83
C ASP A 150 -12.37 -19.57 4.44
N ARG A 151 -13.63 -19.17 4.33
CA ARG A 151 -14.03 -17.82 3.89
C ARG A 151 -13.43 -16.73 4.79
N ASP A 152 -13.37 -16.97 6.08
CA ASP A 152 -12.95 -15.96 7.06
C ASP A 152 -11.42 -15.84 7.16
N THR A 153 -10.71 -16.88 6.75
CA THR A 153 -9.25 -16.92 6.68
C THR A 153 -8.76 -16.35 5.34
N TYR A 154 -9.30 -16.80 4.22
CA TYR A 154 -8.75 -16.48 2.90
C TYR A 154 -9.25 -15.15 2.29
N CYS A 155 -10.34 -14.59 2.84
CA CYS A 155 -11.08 -13.47 2.28
C CYS A 155 -11.47 -12.44 3.36
N TYR A 156 -11.84 -11.23 2.94
CA TYR A 156 -12.49 -10.26 3.81
C TYR A 156 -13.94 -10.69 4.07
N ALA A 157 -14.17 -11.33 5.21
CA ALA A 157 -15.45 -11.93 5.56
C ALA A 157 -16.67 -11.00 5.35
N PRO A 158 -16.68 -9.73 5.80
CA PRO A 158 -17.87 -8.88 5.63
C PRO A 158 -18.25 -8.63 4.16
N GLY A 159 -17.29 -8.68 3.23
CA GLY A 159 -17.54 -8.49 1.79
C GLY A 159 -17.69 -9.79 1.00
N THR A 160 -17.54 -10.96 1.62
CA THR A 160 -17.49 -12.26 0.92
C THR A 160 -18.80 -13.02 1.07
N ALA A 161 -19.45 -13.35 -0.05
CA ALA A 161 -20.67 -14.16 -0.09
C ALA A 161 -20.37 -15.65 0.04
N SER A 162 -19.35 -16.16 -0.67
CA SER A 162 -18.94 -17.56 -0.62
C SER A 162 -17.44 -17.69 -0.83
N ALA A 163 -16.84 -18.81 -0.39
CA ALA A 163 -15.47 -19.16 -0.71
C ALA A 163 -15.42 -20.63 -1.13
N SER A 164 -14.77 -20.92 -2.24
CA SER A 164 -14.67 -22.28 -2.77
C SER A 164 -13.33 -22.52 -3.45
N ILE A 165 -12.91 -23.79 -3.49
CA ILE A 165 -11.70 -24.18 -4.20
C ILE A 165 -12.01 -24.27 -5.69
N LYS A 166 -11.29 -23.49 -6.50
CA LYS A 166 -11.30 -23.57 -7.97
C LYS A 166 -9.86 -23.78 -8.44
N ASN A 167 -9.61 -24.85 -9.19
CA ASN A 167 -8.28 -25.22 -9.68
C ASN A 167 -7.20 -25.28 -8.58
N GLY A 168 -7.53 -25.83 -7.40
CA GLY A 168 -6.60 -25.95 -6.27
C GLY A 168 -6.33 -24.65 -5.50
N VAL A 169 -6.95 -23.53 -5.91
CA VAL A 169 -6.81 -22.22 -5.25
C VAL A 169 -8.13 -21.85 -4.58
N CYS A 170 -8.05 -21.23 -3.41
CA CYS A 170 -9.23 -20.72 -2.72
C CYS A 170 -9.66 -19.40 -3.38
N VAL A 171 -10.87 -19.38 -3.93
CA VAL A 171 -11.46 -18.25 -4.62
C VAL A 171 -12.60 -17.68 -3.78
N CYS A 172 -12.53 -16.38 -3.52
CA CYS A 172 -13.55 -15.62 -2.80
C CYS A 172 -14.58 -15.09 -3.81
N GLU A 173 -15.85 -15.43 -3.63
CA GLU A 173 -16.95 -14.81 -4.36
C GLU A 173 -17.51 -13.66 -3.54
N CYS A 174 -17.40 -12.45 -4.07
CA CYS A 174 -17.77 -11.24 -3.33
C CYS A 174 -19.28 -11.04 -3.33
N GLY A 175 -19.79 -10.65 -2.17
CA GLY A 175 -21.16 -10.17 -2.02
C GLY A 175 -21.27 -8.69 -2.35
N SER A 176 -22.40 -8.09 -1.98
CA SER A 176 -22.59 -6.63 -2.09
C SER A 176 -21.54 -5.88 -1.26
N GLY A 177 -20.78 -5.00 -1.91
CA GLY A 177 -19.78 -4.13 -1.26
C GLY A 177 -18.38 -4.74 -1.12
N GLY A 178 -18.19 -6.02 -1.42
CA GLY A 178 -16.87 -6.63 -1.51
C GLY A 178 -16.32 -6.59 -2.94
N TYR A 179 -15.03 -6.34 -3.08
CA TYR A 179 -14.38 -6.23 -4.38
C TYR A 179 -12.97 -6.84 -4.41
N GLY A 180 -12.54 -7.20 -5.62
CA GLY A 180 -11.25 -7.85 -5.86
C GLY A 180 -11.21 -9.29 -5.34
N GLU A 181 -10.06 -9.93 -5.47
CA GLU A 181 -9.88 -11.36 -5.15
C GLU A 181 -10.03 -11.72 -3.66
N ALA A 182 -9.97 -10.72 -2.78
CA ALA A 182 -10.13 -10.87 -1.34
C ALA A 182 -11.44 -10.24 -0.84
N CYS A 183 -12.29 -9.72 -1.73
CA CYS A 183 -13.58 -9.10 -1.41
C CYS A 183 -13.53 -7.97 -0.39
N VAL A 184 -12.46 -7.17 -0.44
CA VAL A 184 -12.24 -6.01 0.43
C VAL A 184 -13.31 -4.94 0.21
N PRO A 185 -13.61 -4.07 1.20
CA PRO A 185 -14.83 -3.26 1.22
C PRO A 185 -14.84 -2.07 0.25
N VAL A 186 -13.93 -1.99 -0.72
CA VAL A 186 -13.88 -0.85 -1.64
C VAL A 186 -13.69 -1.31 -3.08
N GLY A 187 -14.51 -0.70 -3.94
CA GLY A 187 -14.62 -0.92 -5.38
C GLY A 187 -13.30 -1.15 -6.09
N ALA A 188 -13.29 -2.07 -7.05
CA ALA A 188 -12.33 -1.95 -8.14
C ALA A 188 -12.59 -0.57 -8.82
N PRO A 189 -11.55 0.20 -9.15
CA PRO A 189 -11.72 1.42 -9.93
C PRO A 189 -12.45 1.07 -11.23
N VAL A 190 -13.66 1.60 -11.41
CA VAL A 190 -14.26 1.67 -12.74
C VAL A 190 -13.69 2.92 -13.36
N LEU A 191 -12.79 2.76 -14.33
CA LEU A 191 -12.35 3.90 -15.14
C LEU A 191 -13.61 4.51 -15.78
N PRO A 192 -13.94 5.78 -15.53
CA PRO A 192 -15.03 6.40 -16.24
C PRO A 192 -14.68 6.39 -17.74
N PRO A 193 -15.68 6.24 -18.64
CA PRO A 193 -15.47 6.49 -20.05
C PRO A 193 -14.80 7.85 -20.20
N ALA A 194 -13.98 8.06 -21.24
CA ALA A 194 -13.43 9.38 -21.52
C ALA A 194 -14.59 10.34 -21.83
N VAL A 195 -15.22 10.90 -20.79
CA VAL A 195 -16.37 11.78 -20.95
C VAL A 195 -15.82 13.13 -21.38
N GLY A 196 -15.91 13.37 -22.68
CA GLY A 196 -15.68 14.66 -23.27
C GLY A 196 -16.75 15.65 -22.81
N THR A 197 -16.44 16.42 -21.77
CA THR A 197 -16.93 17.80 -21.55
C THR A 197 -15.89 18.53 -20.69
N ALA A 198 -14.88 19.09 -21.35
CA ALA A 198 -13.80 19.84 -20.71
C ALA A 198 -14.33 21.14 -20.08
N SER A 199 -14.14 21.27 -18.76
CA SER A 199 -14.05 22.60 -18.16
C SER A 199 -12.60 22.98 -17.79
N SER A 200 -11.64 22.04 -17.76
CA SER A 200 -10.22 22.29 -18.10
C SER A 200 -9.37 21.02 -18.09
N VAL A 201 -8.59 20.80 -19.16
CA VAL A 201 -7.68 19.66 -19.35
C VAL A 201 -6.24 20.19 -19.37
N PHE A 202 -5.34 19.58 -18.60
CA PHE A 202 -3.90 19.88 -18.61
C PHE A 202 -3.12 18.65 -19.07
N VAL A 203 -2.44 18.75 -20.22
CA VAL A 203 -1.65 17.65 -20.80
C VAL A 203 -0.19 18.04 -20.94
N ARG A 204 0.71 17.12 -20.58
CA ARG A 204 2.13 17.12 -20.94
C ARG A 204 2.45 15.80 -21.59
N GLU A 205 2.92 15.86 -22.83
CA GLU A 205 3.19 14.65 -23.61
C GLU A 205 4.47 14.76 -24.43
N ASN A 206 5.25 13.67 -24.51
CA ASN A 206 6.45 13.53 -25.34
C ASN A 206 7.51 14.63 -25.10
N LEU A 207 7.85 14.89 -23.84
CA LEU A 207 8.78 15.98 -23.50
C LEU A 207 9.61 15.72 -22.24
N THR A 208 10.76 16.39 -22.16
CA THR A 208 11.58 16.45 -20.95
C THR A 208 11.29 17.75 -20.19
N VAL A 209 10.95 17.64 -18.90
CA VAL A 209 10.70 18.74 -17.99
C VAL A 209 11.94 18.97 -17.13
N ARG A 210 12.59 20.13 -17.29
CA ARG A 210 13.73 20.58 -16.47
C ARG A 210 13.40 21.78 -15.57
N SER A 211 12.16 22.25 -15.62
CA SER A 211 11.62 23.28 -14.74
C SER A 211 10.23 22.88 -14.27
N VAL A 212 9.89 23.14 -13.01
CA VAL A 212 8.57 22.79 -12.46
C VAL A 212 7.44 23.43 -13.29
N PHE A 213 6.37 22.67 -13.51
CA PHE A 213 5.13 23.16 -14.11
C PHE A 213 4.05 23.31 -13.04
N VAL A 214 3.11 24.21 -13.28
CA VAL A 214 1.94 24.41 -12.43
C VAL A 214 0.71 23.93 -13.20
N VAL A 215 -0.06 23.05 -12.58
CA VAL A 215 -1.39 22.68 -13.09
C VAL A 215 -2.35 23.84 -12.82
N PRO A 216 -3.08 24.35 -13.83
CA PRO A 216 -4.07 25.41 -13.63
C PRO A 216 -5.11 25.02 -12.58
N ALA A 217 -5.51 25.98 -11.74
CA ALA A 217 -6.62 25.77 -10.81
C ALA A 217 -7.90 25.45 -11.59
N GLY A 218 -8.69 24.50 -11.09
CA GLY A 218 -9.91 24.02 -11.71
C GLY A 218 -9.72 22.88 -12.72
N ALA A 219 -8.48 22.44 -12.98
CA ALA A 219 -8.21 21.29 -13.85
C ALA A 219 -9.03 20.06 -13.43
N SER A 220 -9.86 19.55 -14.33
CA SER A 220 -10.63 18.31 -14.13
C SER A 220 -9.89 17.07 -14.63
N GLU A 221 -8.91 17.28 -15.52
CA GLU A 221 -8.06 16.22 -16.05
C GLU A 221 -6.60 16.70 -16.12
N VAL A 222 -5.69 15.86 -15.63
CA VAL A 222 -4.24 16.07 -15.64
C VAL A 222 -3.57 14.85 -16.23
N THR A 223 -2.95 14.97 -17.40
CA THR A 223 -2.31 13.85 -18.09
C THR A 223 -0.83 14.13 -18.30
N LEU A 224 0.02 13.28 -17.75
CA LEU A 224 1.46 13.22 -18.01
C LEU A 224 1.72 11.92 -18.77
N ARG A 225 2.17 12.01 -20.03
CA ARG A 225 2.38 10.84 -20.88
C ARG A 225 3.70 10.90 -21.62
N HIS A 226 4.56 9.87 -21.57
CA HIS A 226 5.90 9.94 -22.19
C HIS A 226 6.69 11.19 -21.74
N VAL A 227 6.66 11.46 -20.43
CA VAL A 227 7.29 12.64 -19.83
C VAL A 227 8.53 12.20 -19.06
N VAL A 228 9.65 12.89 -19.30
CA VAL A 228 10.85 12.74 -18.47
C VAL A 228 10.95 13.92 -17.51
N LEU A 229 10.81 13.67 -16.21
CA LEU A 229 11.09 14.64 -15.16
C LEU A 229 12.57 14.53 -14.78
N ASP A 230 13.34 15.59 -15.05
CA ASP A 230 14.80 15.59 -14.90
C ASP A 230 15.22 16.59 -13.81
N GLY A 231 15.51 16.08 -12.61
CA GLY A 231 15.94 16.88 -11.45
C GLY A 231 14.88 17.86 -10.91
N VAL A 232 13.62 17.70 -11.32
CA VAL A 232 12.50 18.57 -10.93
C VAL A 232 11.51 17.86 -10.02
N SER A 233 10.81 18.66 -9.21
CA SER A 233 9.86 18.15 -8.24
C SER A 233 8.46 18.76 -8.40
N PRO A 234 7.70 18.40 -9.47
CA PRO A 234 6.36 18.92 -9.67
C PRO A 234 5.39 18.43 -8.58
N VAL A 235 4.43 19.30 -8.24
CA VAL A 235 3.37 19.01 -7.27
C VAL A 235 2.02 19.08 -7.96
N LEU A 236 1.34 17.95 -8.01
CA LEU A 236 -0.06 17.83 -8.40
C LEU A 236 -0.91 18.03 -7.15
N TYR A 237 -1.30 19.27 -6.88
CA TYR A 237 -2.07 19.64 -5.69
C TYR A 237 -3.58 19.53 -5.94
N VAL A 238 -4.17 18.44 -5.44
CA VAL A 238 -5.58 18.09 -5.63
C VAL A 238 -6.56 19.19 -5.20
N PRO A 239 -6.38 19.89 -4.05
CA PRO A 239 -7.35 20.90 -3.61
C PRO A 239 -7.51 22.12 -4.54
N TRP A 240 -6.59 22.33 -5.49
CA TRP A 240 -6.75 23.36 -6.51
C TRP A 240 -7.46 22.86 -7.77
N MET A 241 -7.67 21.56 -7.90
CA MET A 241 -8.29 20.95 -9.09
C MET A 241 -9.81 21.09 -9.05
N ALA A 242 -10.51 20.56 -10.06
CA ALA A 242 -11.95 20.68 -10.17
C ALA A 242 -12.67 20.13 -8.93
N ARG A 243 -13.67 20.88 -8.44
CA ARG A 243 -14.45 20.52 -7.24
C ARG A 243 -15.31 19.27 -7.44
N ASP A 244 -15.73 18.98 -8.67
CA ASP A 244 -16.58 17.83 -8.97
C ASP A 244 -15.80 16.50 -9.05
N GLY A 245 -14.46 16.57 -8.92
CA GLY A 245 -13.55 15.43 -9.02
C GLY A 245 -12.47 15.68 -10.05
N VAL A 246 -11.38 14.91 -9.97
CA VAL A 246 -10.25 15.04 -10.88
C VAL A 246 -9.68 13.69 -11.30
N ARG A 247 -9.38 13.58 -12.59
CA ARG A 247 -8.66 12.44 -13.15
C ARG A 247 -7.21 12.81 -13.40
N ILE A 248 -6.27 12.09 -12.79
CA ILE A 248 -4.83 12.27 -12.94
C ILE A 248 -4.26 11.00 -13.57
N VAL A 249 -3.74 11.11 -14.78
CA VAL A 249 -3.10 10.01 -15.51
C VAL A 249 -1.61 10.30 -15.62
N VAL A 250 -0.80 9.37 -15.14
CA VAL A 250 0.66 9.38 -15.24
C VAL A 250 1.06 8.09 -15.93
N GLN A 251 1.45 8.18 -17.20
CA GLN A 251 1.74 7.01 -18.03
C GLN A 251 3.09 7.14 -18.73
N ASN A 252 3.93 6.11 -18.66
CA ASN A 252 5.24 6.09 -19.33
C ASN A 252 6.07 7.31 -18.91
N VAL A 253 6.22 7.53 -17.61
CA VAL A 253 6.91 8.70 -17.04
C VAL A 253 8.22 8.27 -16.41
N SER A 254 9.30 9.01 -16.67
CA SER A 254 10.61 8.74 -16.08
C SER A 254 10.99 9.82 -15.06
N LEU A 255 11.39 9.43 -13.85
CA LEU A 255 11.91 10.30 -12.80
C LEU A 255 13.43 10.14 -12.72
N LEU A 256 14.16 11.11 -13.26
CA LEU A 256 15.63 11.08 -13.33
C LEU A 256 16.25 12.13 -12.42
N ASN A 257 17.52 11.91 -12.08
CA ASN A 257 18.39 12.89 -11.40
C ASN A 257 17.80 13.46 -10.09
N GLY A 258 17.08 12.65 -9.32
CA GLY A 258 16.46 13.12 -8.09
C GLY A 258 15.06 13.72 -8.25
N ALA A 259 14.46 13.59 -9.43
CA ALA A 259 13.11 14.10 -9.67
C ALA A 259 12.07 13.42 -8.76
N VAL A 260 11.12 14.21 -8.28
CA VAL A 260 10.07 13.73 -7.38
C VAL A 260 8.70 14.14 -7.88
N LEU A 261 7.84 13.18 -8.16
CA LEU A 261 6.45 13.47 -8.51
C LEU A 261 5.62 13.45 -7.22
N TYR A 262 5.13 14.61 -6.81
CA TYR A 262 4.21 14.72 -5.68
C TYR A 262 2.77 14.72 -6.17
N VAL A 263 1.93 13.85 -5.60
CA VAL A 263 0.47 13.96 -5.68
C VAL A 263 -0.04 14.23 -4.27
N MET A 264 -0.57 15.43 -4.08
CA MET A 264 -0.87 15.96 -2.75
C MET A 264 -2.36 16.24 -2.60
N GLY A 265 -2.99 15.54 -1.65
CA GLY A 265 -4.33 15.80 -1.16
C GLY A 265 -4.43 17.04 -0.27
N GLY A 266 -5.64 17.29 0.24
CA GLY A 266 -5.94 18.35 1.21
C GLY A 266 -5.16 18.24 2.52
N GLY A 267 -5.03 19.36 3.23
CA GLY A 267 -4.36 19.39 4.55
C GLY A 267 -2.83 19.22 4.52
N GLY A 268 -2.22 18.98 3.37
CA GLY A 268 -0.76 18.87 3.22
C GLY A 268 0.01 20.19 3.38
N LEU A 269 -0.65 21.34 3.15
CA LEU A 269 -0.06 22.68 3.26
C LEU A 269 -0.63 23.42 4.48
N ARG A 270 0.22 23.69 5.49
CA ARG A 270 -0.11 24.65 6.56
C ARG A 270 -0.22 26.05 5.93
N GLY A 271 -1.38 26.69 6.08
CA GLY A 271 -1.62 28.07 5.61
C GLY A 271 -2.51 28.18 4.37
N ALA A 272 -2.87 27.07 3.71
CA ALA A 272 -3.98 27.06 2.76
C ALA A 272 -5.29 27.07 3.54
N GLY A 273 -5.78 28.28 3.86
CA GLY A 273 -7.11 28.49 4.40
C GLY A 273 -8.17 28.11 3.36
N ALA A 274 -8.60 26.85 3.37
CA ALA A 274 -9.89 26.45 2.85
C ALA A 274 -10.36 25.28 3.72
N ALA A 275 -11.49 25.49 4.39
CA ALA A 275 -12.24 24.45 5.05
C ALA A 275 -12.39 23.29 4.05
N GLY A 276 -11.68 22.19 4.28
CA GLY A 276 -11.96 20.92 3.60
C GLY A 276 -13.28 20.41 4.16
N SER A 277 -14.40 21.01 3.74
CA SER A 277 -15.66 20.28 3.74
C SER A 277 -15.42 19.04 2.88
N ASP A 278 -16.00 17.90 3.26
CA ASP A 278 -16.05 16.66 2.47
C ASP A 278 -16.76 16.84 1.09
N GLU A 279 -16.87 18.07 0.58
CA GLU A 279 -17.57 18.45 -0.65
C GLU A 279 -16.68 18.44 -1.90
N SER A 280 -15.38 18.13 -1.78
CA SER A 280 -14.55 17.88 -2.96
C SER A 280 -14.89 16.50 -3.53
N GLY A 281 -15.08 16.44 -4.84
CA GLY A 281 -15.27 15.21 -5.59
C GLY A 281 -14.03 14.30 -5.54
N PRO A 282 -14.22 13.02 -5.91
CA PRO A 282 -13.18 11.99 -5.79
C PRO A 282 -11.99 12.26 -6.72
N VAL A 283 -10.83 11.75 -6.33
CA VAL A 283 -9.63 11.71 -7.17
C VAL A 283 -9.50 10.33 -7.79
N GLU A 284 -9.31 10.29 -9.10
CA GLU A 284 -8.88 9.11 -9.82
C GLU A 284 -7.42 9.28 -10.24
N LEU A 285 -6.49 8.71 -9.47
CA LEU A 285 -5.07 8.69 -9.81
C LEU A 285 -4.73 7.35 -10.45
N SER A 286 -4.21 7.39 -11.67
CA SER A 286 -3.66 6.22 -12.37
C SER A 286 -2.21 6.50 -12.73
N VAL A 287 -1.31 5.80 -12.05
CA VAL A 287 0.12 5.77 -12.36
C VAL A 287 0.42 4.40 -12.98
N CYS A 288 0.89 4.39 -14.22
CA CYS A 288 1.24 3.18 -14.96
C CYS A 288 2.57 3.41 -15.68
N ASP A 289 3.47 2.43 -15.67
CA ASP A 289 4.78 2.56 -16.32
C ASP A 289 5.55 3.81 -15.84
N LEU A 290 5.64 3.97 -14.51
CA LEU A 290 6.50 4.97 -13.88
C LEU A 290 7.87 4.34 -13.62
N GLU A 291 8.89 4.87 -14.29
CA GLU A 291 10.27 4.49 -14.05
C GLU A 291 10.97 5.57 -13.22
N ALA A 292 11.60 5.20 -12.11
CA ALA A 292 12.37 6.15 -11.30
C ALA A 292 13.79 5.64 -11.07
N LEU A 293 14.79 6.49 -11.33
CA LEU A 293 16.17 6.24 -10.96
C LEU A 293 16.68 7.34 -10.03
N ASN A 294 16.77 7.01 -8.74
CA ASN A 294 16.96 7.95 -7.64
C ASN A 294 15.89 9.04 -7.59
N GLY A 295 14.73 8.80 -8.22
CA GLY A 295 13.53 9.61 -8.08
C GLY A 295 12.55 8.98 -7.11
N ALA A 296 11.46 9.68 -6.81
CA ALA A 296 10.41 9.16 -5.93
C ALA A 296 9.01 9.57 -6.37
N LEU A 297 8.04 8.67 -6.19
CA LEU A 297 6.62 9.00 -6.18
C LEU A 297 6.19 9.28 -4.74
N VAL A 298 5.56 10.43 -4.50
CA VAL A 298 5.09 10.82 -3.18
C VAL A 298 3.59 11.02 -3.20
N LEU A 299 2.85 10.21 -2.45
CA LEU A 299 1.42 10.38 -2.18
C LEU A 299 1.26 10.92 -0.76
N THR A 300 0.69 12.12 -0.62
CA THR A 300 0.66 12.82 0.67
C THR A 300 -0.63 13.58 0.91
N GLY A 301 -1.00 13.77 2.18
CA GLY A 301 -2.18 14.52 2.59
C GLY A 301 -3.49 13.71 2.58
N THR A 302 -4.62 14.43 2.63
CA THR A 302 -5.97 13.86 2.71
C THR A 302 -6.63 13.84 1.34
N PHE A 303 -6.92 12.65 0.83
CA PHE A 303 -7.67 12.51 -0.41
C PHE A 303 -9.19 12.56 -0.13
N PRO A 304 -9.99 13.19 -0.99
CA PRO A 304 -11.45 13.23 -0.85
C PRO A 304 -12.07 11.84 -0.78
N ALA A 305 -13.26 11.74 -0.18
CA ALA A 305 -13.92 10.44 -0.04
C ALA A 305 -14.24 9.80 -1.39
N GLY A 306 -14.09 8.48 -1.48
CA GLY A 306 -14.31 7.75 -2.74
C GLY A 306 -13.17 7.87 -3.76
N SER A 307 -12.01 8.42 -3.37
CA SER A 307 -10.84 8.49 -4.25
C SER A 307 -10.27 7.09 -4.54
N VAL A 308 -9.77 6.90 -5.75
CA VAL A 308 -9.08 5.68 -6.16
C VAL A 308 -7.71 6.02 -6.70
N LEU A 309 -6.69 5.52 -6.02
CA LEU A 309 -5.29 5.72 -6.33
C LEU A 309 -4.69 4.38 -6.75
N THR A 310 -4.13 4.33 -7.95
CA THR A 310 -3.53 3.12 -8.52
C THR A 310 -2.12 3.41 -8.98
N VAL A 311 -1.18 2.55 -8.59
CA VAL A 311 0.19 2.53 -9.08
C VAL A 311 0.43 1.13 -9.62
N THR A 312 0.67 1.04 -10.92
CA THR A 312 0.72 -0.22 -11.65
C THR A 312 1.96 -0.30 -12.53
N ASP A 313 2.48 -1.51 -12.73
CA ASP A 313 3.51 -1.82 -13.74
C ASP A 313 4.66 -0.81 -13.75
N SER A 314 5.22 -0.52 -12.58
CA SER A 314 6.18 0.58 -12.36
C SER A 314 7.49 0.06 -11.78
N LEU A 315 8.61 0.67 -12.15
CA LEU A 315 9.95 0.31 -11.67
C LEU A 315 10.57 1.49 -10.96
N LEU A 316 10.70 1.40 -9.63
CA LEU A 316 11.25 2.46 -8.82
C LEU A 316 12.56 2.00 -8.18
N VAL A 317 13.66 2.62 -8.58
CA VAL A 317 15.02 2.25 -8.17
C VAL A 317 15.66 3.40 -7.41
N ALA A 318 16.18 3.11 -6.22
CA ALA A 318 16.98 4.07 -5.47
C ALA A 318 18.38 3.51 -5.19
N ALA A 319 19.38 4.10 -5.84
CA ALA A 319 20.80 3.78 -5.69
C ALA A 319 21.57 4.77 -4.78
N ARG A 320 20.94 5.90 -4.44
CA ARG A 320 21.42 6.90 -3.48
C ARG A 320 20.22 7.56 -2.79
N SER A 321 20.46 8.21 -1.65
CA SER A 321 19.42 8.99 -0.96
C SER A 321 18.91 10.14 -1.82
N THR A 322 17.59 10.32 -1.85
CA THR A 322 16.91 11.40 -2.58
C THR A 322 16.36 12.42 -1.57
N PRO A 323 16.79 13.70 -1.62
CA PRO A 323 16.28 14.71 -0.70
C PRO A 323 14.82 15.06 -1.00
N LEU A 324 13.93 14.92 -0.03
CA LEU A 324 12.49 15.19 -0.17
C LEU A 324 12.13 16.55 0.45
N VAL A 325 12.17 17.62 -0.34
CA VAL A 325 12.14 19.02 0.13
C VAL A 325 10.88 19.42 0.93
N TYR A 326 9.74 18.76 0.72
CA TYR A 326 8.43 19.19 1.27
C TYR A 326 7.90 18.38 2.46
N LEU A 327 8.62 17.38 2.95
CA LEU A 327 8.12 16.54 4.04
C LEU A 327 8.57 17.10 5.40
N PRO A 328 7.66 17.51 6.31
CA PRO A 328 8.06 17.94 7.66
C PRO A 328 8.82 16.82 8.37
N GLY A 329 10.04 17.11 8.85
CA GLY A 329 10.93 16.10 9.44
C GLY A 329 11.89 15.42 8.45
N SER A 330 11.87 15.79 7.17
CA SER A 330 12.84 15.36 6.14
C SER A 330 14.19 16.07 6.26
N GLN A 331 14.79 16.09 7.46
CA GLN A 331 16.25 16.11 7.46
C GLN A 331 16.72 14.85 6.72
N SER A 332 17.86 14.94 6.02
CA SER A 332 18.50 13.93 5.16
C SER A 332 18.68 12.57 5.84
N SER A 333 17.56 11.90 6.13
CA SER A 333 17.54 10.60 6.74
C SER A 333 18.00 9.65 5.64
N PRO A 334 18.90 8.70 5.95
CA PRO A 334 19.64 7.89 4.96
C PRO A 334 18.74 6.91 4.19
N TYR A 335 17.44 7.15 4.14
CA TYR A 335 16.52 6.41 3.30
C TYR A 335 16.70 6.83 1.84
N ALA A 336 16.65 5.86 0.96
CA ALA A 336 16.55 6.06 -0.49
C ALA A 336 15.13 5.64 -0.90
N PRO A 337 14.11 6.45 -0.58
CA PRO A 337 12.73 6.05 -0.78
C PRO A 337 12.37 6.10 -2.26
N VAL A 338 11.60 5.10 -2.67
CA VAL A 338 11.11 4.91 -4.04
C VAL A 338 9.63 5.30 -4.18
N LEU A 339 8.81 4.86 -3.22
CA LEU A 339 7.41 5.25 -3.03
C LEU A 339 7.24 5.76 -1.60
N VAL A 340 6.70 6.95 -1.43
CA VAL A 340 6.48 7.56 -0.11
C VAL A 340 5.00 7.82 0.09
N LEU A 341 4.45 7.23 1.14
CA LEU A 341 3.10 7.51 1.63
C LEU A 341 3.25 8.32 2.92
N SER A 342 3.00 9.63 2.86
CA SER A 342 3.26 10.53 4.00
C SER A 342 2.01 11.26 4.45
N GLY A 343 1.64 11.13 5.73
CA GLY A 343 0.44 11.77 6.26
C GLY A 343 -0.82 11.44 5.45
N LEU A 344 -0.83 10.26 4.83
CA LEU A 344 -1.86 9.84 3.90
C LEU A 344 -3.14 9.52 4.66
N ARG A 345 -4.22 10.25 4.37
CA ARG A 345 -5.55 9.97 4.89
C ARG A 345 -6.48 9.57 3.76
N LEU A 346 -6.96 8.34 3.82
CA LEU A 346 -7.91 7.75 2.87
C LEU A 346 -9.23 7.52 3.60
N VAL A 347 -10.31 8.17 3.16
CA VAL A 347 -11.67 7.96 3.70
C VAL A 347 -12.53 7.31 2.62
N ARG A 348 -13.07 6.11 2.86
CA ARG A 348 -13.79 5.32 1.83
C ARG A 348 -13.08 5.29 0.47
N SER A 349 -11.74 5.24 0.49
CA SER A 349 -10.87 5.38 -0.67
C SER A 349 -9.95 4.18 -0.81
N VAL A 350 -9.35 4.01 -1.98
CA VAL A 350 -8.44 2.89 -2.30
C VAL A 350 -7.07 3.41 -2.70
N LEU A 351 -6.04 2.76 -2.20
CA LEU A 351 -4.71 2.77 -2.78
C LEU A 351 -4.32 1.32 -3.14
N VAL A 352 -4.11 1.05 -4.42
CA VAL A 352 -3.53 -0.22 -4.89
C VAL A 352 -2.18 0.05 -5.54
N VAL A 353 -1.18 -0.67 -5.08
CA VAL A 353 0.14 -0.78 -5.71
C VAL A 353 0.24 -2.19 -6.26
N SER A 354 0.35 -2.37 -7.57
CA SER A 354 0.33 -3.68 -8.20
C SER A 354 1.32 -3.85 -9.34
N GLY A 355 2.04 -4.97 -9.42
CA GLY A 355 3.06 -5.16 -10.46
C GLY A 355 4.19 -4.14 -10.34
N VAL A 356 4.48 -3.65 -9.14
CA VAL A 356 5.51 -2.62 -8.92
C VAL A 356 6.78 -3.26 -8.37
N ALA A 357 7.89 -2.98 -9.02
CA ALA A 357 9.22 -3.35 -8.55
C ALA A 357 9.86 -2.16 -7.81
N LEU A 358 10.12 -2.34 -6.52
CA LEU A 358 10.75 -1.37 -5.62
C LEU A 358 12.15 -1.88 -5.26
N VAL A 359 13.19 -1.22 -5.78
CA VAL A 359 14.57 -1.71 -5.69
C VAL A 359 15.47 -0.70 -5.00
N THR A 360 16.24 -1.14 -4.01
CA THR A 360 17.27 -0.30 -3.36
C THR A 360 18.66 -0.87 -3.61
N VAL A 361 19.55 -0.14 -4.28
CA VAL A 361 20.94 -0.58 -4.57
C VAL A 361 21.94 0.42 -3.98
N MET A 362 22.16 0.38 -2.68
CA MET A 362 23.17 1.25 -2.06
C MET A 362 24.58 0.63 -2.15
N THR A 363 25.54 1.39 -2.70
CA THR A 363 26.97 1.06 -2.60
C THR A 363 27.41 1.21 -1.15
N GLY A 364 27.61 0.10 -0.42
CA GLY A 364 28.04 0.16 0.99
C GLY A 364 27.82 -1.09 1.83
N GLY A 365 26.91 -2.00 1.44
CA GLY A 365 26.80 -3.33 2.03
C GLY A 365 26.10 -3.38 3.39
N ARG A 366 24.95 -4.07 3.41
CA ARG A 366 24.16 -4.45 4.60
C ARG A 366 23.51 -3.32 5.39
#